data_AF-A0AAE4MCV6-F1
#
_entry.id   AF-A0AAE4MCV6-F1
#
_cell.length_a   1.000
_cell.length_b   1.000
_cell.length_c   1.000
_cell.angle_alpha   90.00
_cell.angle_beta   90.00
_cell.angle_gamma   90.00
#
_symmetry.space_group_name_H-M   'P 1'
#
loop_
_entity.id
_entity.type
_entity.pdbx_description
1 polymer ?
#
loop_
_entity_poly.entity_id
_entity_poly.type
_entity_poly.pdbx_seq_one_letter_code
_entity_poly.pdbx_strand_id
1 'polypeptide(L)' 'MSERLLITVDAIEGEKASLLLRLPEEERPFAVVPLSMLPEGVAVGDILSISFQAEPEMTEEARRRVAELHEKLMGR' A
#
# COMPACT_ATOMS: atom_id res chain seq x y z
N MET A 1 -9.36 16.57 -4.00
CA MET A 1 -9.37 15.72 -5.20
C MET A 1 -8.49 14.53 -4.88
N SER A 2 -9.02 13.32 -4.88
CA SER A 2 -8.19 12.12 -4.62
C SER A 2 -7.44 11.81 -5.90
N GLU A 3 -6.12 12.04 -5.90
CA GLU A 3 -5.26 11.60 -6.99
C GLU A 3 -5.29 10.07 -7.02
N ARG A 4 -5.64 9.53 -8.19
CA ARG A 4 -5.60 8.09 -8.44
C ARG A 4 -4.26 7.77 -9.07
N LEU A 5 -3.52 6.90 -8.42
CA LEU A 5 -2.29 6.37 -8.98
C LEU A 5 -2.63 5.12 -9.77
N LEU A 6 -1.93 4.93 -10.88
CA LEU A 6 -2.02 3.74 -11.70
C LEU A 6 -0.79 2.87 -11.43
N ILE A 7 -1.01 1.59 -11.25
CA ILE A 7 0.06 0.61 -11.07
C ILE A 7 -0.09 -0.50 -12.12
N THR A 8 1.02 -0.99 -12.65
CA THR A 8 1.09 -2.16 -13.53
C THR A 8 1.46 -3.38 -12.69
N VAL A 9 0.82 -4.52 -12.94
CA VAL A 9 1.28 -5.82 -12.43
C VAL A 9 2.42 -6.30 -13.33
N ASP A 10 3.66 -6.24 -12.87
CA ASP A 10 4.84 -6.56 -13.67
C ASP A 10 5.18 -8.05 -13.67
N ALA A 11 5.04 -8.70 -12.51
CA ALA A 11 5.24 -10.14 -12.40
C ALA A 11 4.39 -10.71 -11.27
N ILE A 12 3.96 -11.97 -11.43
CA ILE A 12 3.33 -12.76 -10.38
C ILE A 12 4.19 -14.02 -10.19
N GLU A 13 4.80 -14.15 -9.02
CA GLU A 13 5.65 -15.28 -8.64
C GLU A 13 5.07 -15.97 -7.41
N GLY A 14 4.47 -17.15 -7.63
CA GLY A 14 3.76 -17.87 -6.57
C GLY A 14 2.59 -17.06 -6.02
N GLU A 15 2.64 -16.73 -4.73
CA GLU A 15 1.60 -15.95 -4.03
C GLU A 15 1.94 -14.46 -3.90
N LYS A 16 2.91 -13.96 -4.67
CA LYS A 16 3.35 -12.56 -4.62
C LYS A 16 3.28 -11.92 -5.99
N ALA A 17 2.92 -10.64 -6.00
CA ALA A 17 2.86 -9.82 -7.19
C ALA A 17 3.80 -8.62 -7.03
N SER A 18 4.63 -8.40 -8.04
CA SER A 18 5.47 -7.22 -8.20
C SER A 18 4.68 -6.15 -8.93
N LEU A 19 4.61 -4.96 -8.34
CA LEU A 19 3.85 -3.84 -8.86
C LEU A 19 4.79 -2.71 -9.27
N LEU A 20 4.53 -2.11 -10.42
CA LEU A 20 5.20 -0.90 -10.91
C LEU A 20 4.23 0.28 -10.85
N LEU A 21 4.69 1.41 -10.33
CA LEU A 21 3.96 2.66 -10.36
C LEU A 21 4.10 3.30 -11.73
N ARG A 22 2.98 3.61 -12.38
CA ARG A 22 2.96 4.41 -13.60
C ARG A 22 2.99 5.89 -13.24
N LEU A 23 4.13 6.52 -13.51
CA LEU A 23 4.27 7.97 -13.53
C LEU A 23 4.15 8.46 -14.98
N PRO A 24 3.87 9.76 -15.22
CA PRO A 24 3.68 10.28 -16.58
C PRO A 24 4.87 10.05 -17.52
N GLU A 25 6.09 9.95 -16.99
CA GLU A 25 7.33 9.88 -17.77
C GLU A 25 8.11 8.57 -17.60
N GLU A 26 7.72 7.71 -16.65
CA GLU A 26 8.42 6.46 -16.36
C GLU A 26 7.58 5.48 -15.52
N GLU A 27 7.95 4.20 -15.54
CA GLU A 27 7.46 3.21 -14.59
C GLU A 27 8.53 2.97 -13.51
N ARG A 28 8.14 3.00 -12.24
CA ARG A 28 9.05 2.75 -11.10
C ARG A 28 8.61 1.55 -10.28
N PRO A 29 9.53 0.75 -9.71
CA PRO A 29 9.17 -0.26 -8.71
C PRO A 29 8.35 0.35 -7.57
N PHE A 30 7.16 -0.18 -7.32
CA PHE A 30 6.24 0.33 -6.31
C PHE A 30 6.27 -0.52 -5.04
N ALA A 31 5.88 -1.79 -5.16
CA ALA A 31 5.79 -2.70 -4.04
C ALA A 31 5.74 -4.15 -4.50
N VAL A 32 6.08 -5.06 -3.59
CA VAL A 32 5.76 -6.48 -3.72
C VAL A 32 4.68 -6.79 -2.71
N VAL A 33 3.50 -7.20 -3.17
CA VAL A 33 2.34 -7.49 -2.32
C VAL A 33 1.92 -8.94 -2.47
N PRO A 34 1.30 -9.55 -1.45
CA PRO A 34 0.62 -10.83 -1.59
C PRO A 34 -0.48 -10.75 -2.66
N LEU A 35 -0.64 -11.82 -3.45
CA LEU A 35 -1.70 -11.94 -4.46
C LEU A 35 -3.10 -11.80 -3.83
N SER A 36 -3.26 -12.21 -2.57
CA SER A 36 -4.50 -12.07 -1.80
C SER A 36 -4.94 -10.63 -1.54
N MET A 37 -4.05 -9.65 -1.72
CA MET A 37 -4.39 -8.22 -1.63
C MET A 37 -4.85 -7.64 -2.97
N LEU A 38 -4.72 -8.39 -4.06
CA LEU A 38 -5.14 -7.95 -5.40
C LEU A 38 -6.53 -8.47 -5.73
N PRO A 39 -7.27 -7.80 -6.63
CA PRO A 39 -8.56 -8.27 -7.11
C PRO A 39 -8.45 -9.68 -7.73
N GLU A 40 -9.49 -10.48 -7.56
CA GLU A 40 -9.56 -11.80 -8.19
C GLU A 40 -9.46 -11.68 -9.72
N GLY A 41 -8.66 -12.56 -10.32
CA GLY A 41 -8.47 -12.58 -11.77
C GLY A 41 -7.41 -11.62 -12.31
N VAL A 42 -6.66 -10.92 -11.45
CA VAL A 42 -5.50 -10.12 -11.86
C VAL A 42 -4.46 -10.98 -12.59
N ALA A 43 -3.99 -10.47 -13.72
CA ALA A 43 -2.93 -11.06 -14.52
C ALA A 43 -1.72 -10.11 -14.65
N VAL A 44 -0.58 -10.67 -15.06
CA VAL A 44 0.60 -9.89 -15.44
C VAL A 44 0.25 -8.98 -16.63
N GLY A 45 0.60 -7.70 -16.51
CA GLY A 45 0.28 -6.64 -17.47
C GLY A 45 -0.98 -5.85 -17.14
N ASP A 46 -1.78 -6.27 -16.15
CA ASP A 46 -2.98 -5.54 -15.75
C ASP A 46 -2.62 -4.20 -15.10
N ILE A 47 -3.49 -3.20 -15.35
CA ILE A 47 -3.37 -1.87 -14.74
C ILE A 47 -4.43 -1.74 -13.66
N LEU A 48 -3.97 -1.48 -12.43
CA LEU A 48 -4.84 -1.24 -11.29
C LEU A 48 -4.79 0.23 -10.91
N SER A 49 -5.91 0.75 -10.41
CA SER A 49 -5.98 2.08 -9.83
C SER A 49 -5.97 1.98 -8.31
N ILE A 50 -5.07 2.70 -7.66
CA ILE A 50 -5.00 2.83 -6.21
C ILE A 50 -5.19 4.29 -5.80
N SER A 51 -5.73 4.51 -4.61
CA SER A 51 -5.89 5.85 -4.04
C SER A 51 -5.44 5.84 -2.58
N PHE A 52 -4.73 6.89 -2.18
CA PHE A 52 -4.41 7.11 -0.78
C PHE A 52 -5.49 7.98 -0.14
N GLN A 53 -5.98 7.55 1.01
CA GLN A 53 -6.90 8.31 1.83
C GLN A 53 -6.29 8.49 3.22
N ALA A 54 -6.22 9.73 3.69
CA ALA A 54 -5.82 10.01 5.05
C ALA A 54 -6.99 9.67 5.99
N GLU A 55 -6.73 8.86 7.01
CA GLU A 55 -7.70 8.47 8.03
C GLU A 55 -7.33 9.13 9.37
N PRO A 56 -7.77 10.39 9.62
CA PRO A 56 -7.30 11.17 10.75
C PRO A 56 -7.71 10.57 12.10
N GLU A 57 -8.91 10.00 12.20
CA GLU A 57 -9.41 9.39 13.44
C GLU A 57 -8.57 8.16 13.84
N MET A 58 -8.35 7.24 12.89
CA MET A 58 -7.47 6.08 13.06
C MET A 58 -6.03 6.49 13.38
N THR A 59 -5.56 7.59 12.80
CA THR A 59 -4.20 8.12 13.04
C THR A 59 -4.05 8.62 14.47
N GLU A 60 -5.03 9.35 14.99
CA GLU A 60 -4.99 9.85 16.37
C GLU A 60 -5.10 8.71 17.39
N GLU A 61 -5.93 7.70 17.14
CA GLU A 61 -5.98 6.49 17.97
C GLU A 61 -4.65 5.72 17.95
N ALA A 62 -4.04 5.56 16.77
CA ALA A 62 -2.73 4.92 16.65
C ALA A 62 -1.65 5.71 17.41
N ARG A 63 -1.64 7.05 17.31
CA ARG A 63 -0.71 7.92 18.05
C ARG A 63 -0.88 7.78 19.56
N ARG A 64 -2.11 7.78 20.07
CA ARG A 64 -2.40 7.56 21.50
C ARG A 64 -1.86 6.20 21.97
N ARG A 65 -2.15 5.14 21.20
CA ARG A 65 -1.66 3.79 21.52
C ARG A 65 -0.13 3.70 21.56
N VAL A 66 0.55 4.32 20.61
CA VAL A 66 2.02 4.36 20.58
C VAL A 66 2.58 5.14 21.78
N ALA A 67 1.97 6.27 22.13
CA ALA A 67 2.36 7.04 23.31
C ALA A 67 2.20 6.21 24.61
N GLU A 68 1.07 5.53 24.79
CA GLU A 68 0.81 4.64 25.93
C GLU A 68 1.82 3.47 26.00
N LEU A 69 2.18 2.89 24.86
CA LEU A 69 3.19 1.82 24.80
C LEU A 69 4.59 2.34 25.16
N HIS A 70 4.95 3.55 24.71
CA HIS A 70 6.20 4.19 25.08
C HIS A 70 6.26 4.52 26.58
N GLU A 71 5.18 5.00 27.18
CA GLU A 71 5.13 5.25 28.63
C GLU A 71 5.34 3.96 29.44
N LYS A 72 4.65 2.88 29.04
CA LYS A 72 4.82 1.55 29.66
C LYS A 72 6.24 1.00 29.54
N LEU A 73 6.92 1.24 28.42
CA LEU A 73 8.30 0.80 28.21
C LEU A 73 9.31 1.65 29.01
N MET A 74 9.02 2.94 29.21
CA MET A 74 9.87 3.86 29.96
C MET A 74 9.67 3.77 31.49
N GLY A 75 8.75 2.92 31.96
CA GLY A 75 8.59 2.58 33.38
C GLY A 75 8.04 3.71 34.25
N ARG A 76 7.21 4.59 33.70
CA ARG A 76 6.41 5.56 34.48
C ARG A 76 4.94 5.20 34.44
#